data_AF-A0A2V7N6H4-F1
#
_entry.id   AF-A0A2V7N6H4-F1
#
_cell.length_a   1.000
_cell.length_b   1.000
_cell.length_c   1.000
_cell.angle_alpha   90.00
_cell.angle_beta   90.00
_cell.angle_gamma   90.00
#
_symmetry.space_group_name_H-M   'P 1'
#
loop_
_entity.id
_entity.type
_entity.pdbx_description
1 polymer ?
#
loop_
_entity_poly.entity_id
_entity_poly.type
_entity_poly.pdbx_seq_one_letter_code
_entity_poly.pdbx_strand_id
1 'polypeptide(L)'
;MRLAGFLIRIAVRVAYPVGTIFRRPYLRFIGLQDAARRDLARRRYSRAEAKAAELLALAEQFPHDWDYGNAIHHGHLVLGRIALVRGDVGRACRELVAAGHTPGSPQLNSFGPNCQLALELLRIGQVAPVLEFLQLCAAFWNPRVSRAAAWSDQIRSGATPDFGPNLVY
;
A
#
# COMPACT_ATOMS: atom_id res chain seq x y z
N MET A 1 -12.23 -0.10 -24.37
CA MET A 1 -11.77 -0.16 -22.96
C MET A 1 -10.25 -0.10 -22.74
N ARG A 2 -9.37 -0.30 -23.75
CA ARG A 2 -7.90 -0.23 -23.55
C ARG A 2 -7.29 1.17 -23.57
N LEU A 3 -7.87 2.13 -24.30
CA LEU A 3 -7.36 3.52 -24.36
C LEU A 3 -7.59 4.31 -23.06
N ALA A 4 -8.75 4.13 -22.40
CA ALA A 4 -9.07 4.84 -21.16
C ALA A 4 -8.09 4.48 -20.02
N GLY A 5 -7.77 3.20 -19.85
CA GLY A 5 -6.80 2.75 -18.85
C GLY A 5 -5.35 3.21 -19.12
N PHE A 6 -4.99 3.40 -20.41
CA PHE A 6 -3.68 3.92 -20.79
C PHE A 6 -3.55 5.42 -20.50
N LEU A 7 -4.59 6.21 -20.79
CA LEU A 7 -4.62 7.65 -20.52
C LEU A 7 -4.64 7.95 -19.01
N ILE A 8 -5.38 7.16 -18.21
CA ILE A 8 -5.36 7.28 -16.74
C ILE A 8 -3.96 7.01 -16.19
N ARG A 9 -3.26 5.99 -16.71
CA ARG A 9 -1.87 5.67 -16.31
C ARG A 9 -0.87 6.77 -16.68
N ILE A 10 -1.04 7.43 -17.82
CA ILE A 10 -0.21 8.59 -18.19
C ILE A 10 -0.51 9.77 -17.28
N ALA A 11 -1.80 10.08 -17.05
CA ALA A 11 -2.24 11.20 -16.24
C ALA A 11 -1.73 11.11 -14.80
N VAL A 12 -1.80 9.94 -14.15
CA VAL A 12 -1.27 9.73 -12.79
C VAL A 12 0.26 9.85 -12.76
N ARG A 13 0.95 9.35 -13.80
CA ARG A 13 2.42 9.37 -13.87
C ARG A 13 3.00 10.77 -13.99
N VAL A 14 2.24 11.70 -14.60
CA VAL A 14 2.58 13.13 -14.69
C VAL A 14 1.96 13.96 -13.57
N ALA A 15 0.98 13.45 -12.81
CA ALA A 15 0.33 14.19 -11.73
C ALA A 15 1.33 14.66 -10.68
N TYR A 16 2.25 13.78 -10.24
CA TYR A 16 3.30 14.18 -9.29
C TYR A 16 4.22 15.31 -9.80
N PRO A 17 4.90 15.20 -10.97
CA PRO A 17 5.76 16.27 -11.45
C PRO A 17 4.98 17.56 -11.75
N VAL A 18 3.77 17.48 -12.32
CA VAL A 18 2.90 18.65 -12.55
C VAL A 18 2.51 19.31 -11.23
N GLY A 19 2.07 18.53 -10.24
CA GLY A 19 1.75 19.03 -8.90
C GLY A 19 2.95 19.64 -8.18
N THR A 20 4.17 19.15 -8.47
CA THR A 20 5.43 19.76 -7.99
C THR A 20 5.68 21.12 -8.63
N ILE A 21 5.68 21.18 -9.96
CA ILE A 21 6.00 22.39 -10.72
C ILE A 21 5.00 23.50 -10.42
N PHE A 22 3.71 23.18 -10.41
CA PHE A 22 2.64 24.15 -10.24
C PHE A 22 2.16 24.30 -8.79
N ARG A 23 2.84 23.67 -7.82
CA ARG A 23 2.49 23.68 -6.39
C ARG A 23 1.01 23.38 -6.14
N ARG A 24 0.49 22.32 -6.76
CA ARG A 24 -0.91 21.87 -6.62
C ARG A 24 -0.96 20.66 -5.67
N PRO A 25 -1.37 20.83 -4.40
CA PRO A 25 -1.34 19.75 -3.41
C PRO A 25 -2.12 18.51 -3.84
N TYR A 26 -3.30 18.70 -4.44
CA TYR A 26 -4.13 17.59 -4.92
C TYR A 26 -3.43 16.73 -5.98
N LEU A 27 -2.79 17.35 -6.98
CA LEU A 27 -2.06 16.61 -8.02
C LEU A 27 -0.84 15.88 -7.45
N ARG A 28 -0.22 16.42 -6.41
CA ARG A 28 0.84 15.71 -5.66
C ARG A 28 0.26 14.50 -4.96
N PHE A 29 -0.83 14.68 -4.20
CA PHE A 29 -1.51 13.63 -3.44
C PHE A 29 -1.82 12.41 -4.32
N ILE A 30 -2.56 12.58 -5.42
CA ILE A 30 -2.92 11.47 -6.32
C ILE A 30 -1.73 10.87 -7.10
N GLY A 31 -0.61 11.59 -7.20
CA GLY A 31 0.57 11.15 -7.95
C GLY A 31 1.68 10.52 -7.10
N LEU A 32 1.70 10.82 -5.80
CA LEU A 32 2.78 10.45 -4.89
C LEU A 32 2.89 8.95 -4.69
N GLN A 33 1.76 8.23 -4.65
CA GLN A 33 1.73 6.76 -4.52
C GLN A 33 2.56 6.09 -5.62
N ASP A 34 2.26 6.38 -6.89
CA ASP A 34 2.98 5.80 -8.03
C ASP A 34 4.45 6.26 -8.05
N ALA A 35 4.70 7.53 -7.71
CA ALA A 35 6.06 8.06 -7.66
C ALA A 35 6.92 7.38 -6.57
N ALA A 36 6.37 7.15 -5.38
CA ALA A 36 7.03 6.46 -4.26
C ALA A 36 7.35 5.01 -4.62
N ARG A 37 6.35 4.28 -5.18
CA ARG A 37 6.53 2.88 -5.62
C ARG A 37 7.56 2.74 -6.72
N ARG A 38 7.60 3.66 -7.70
CA ARG A 38 8.63 3.66 -8.75
C ARG A 38 10.02 3.89 -8.20
N ASP A 39 10.19 4.80 -7.25
CA ASP A 39 11.50 5.03 -6.62
C ASP A 39 11.90 3.82 -5.75
N LEU A 40 10.96 3.17 -5.06
CA LEU A 40 11.20 1.92 -4.32
C LEU A 40 11.67 0.79 -5.26
N ALA A 41 10.96 0.58 -6.38
CA ALA A 41 11.31 -0.44 -7.37
C ALA A 41 12.71 -0.21 -7.99
N ARG A 42 13.16 1.04 -8.04
CA ARG A 42 14.50 1.44 -8.49
C ARG A 42 15.53 1.53 -7.36
N ARG A 43 15.20 1.04 -6.16
CA ARG A 43 16.07 1.07 -4.97
C ARG A 43 16.53 2.47 -4.56
N ARG A 44 15.75 3.51 -4.89
CA ARG A 44 16.01 4.91 -4.51
C ARG A 44 15.36 5.18 -3.15
N TYR A 45 15.81 4.46 -2.12
CA TYR A 45 15.11 4.35 -0.84
C TYR A 45 14.82 5.70 -0.19
N SER A 46 15.80 6.60 -0.10
CA SER A 46 15.58 7.93 0.51
C SER A 46 14.52 8.75 -0.24
N ARG A 47 14.44 8.62 -1.57
CA ARG A 47 13.43 9.32 -2.38
C ARG A 47 12.05 8.70 -2.26
N ALA A 48 11.98 7.37 -2.09
CA ALA A 48 10.74 6.65 -1.88
C ALA A 48 10.17 6.93 -0.49
N GLU A 49 11.03 6.93 0.54
CA GLU A 49 10.68 7.25 1.93
C GLU A 49 10.13 8.67 2.04
N ALA A 50 10.83 9.67 1.46
CA ALA A 50 10.36 11.05 1.47
C ALA A 50 8.97 11.22 0.82
N LYS A 51 8.72 10.51 -0.30
CA LYS A 51 7.42 10.58 -1.00
C LYS A 51 6.32 9.84 -0.25
N ALA A 52 6.62 8.71 0.37
CA ALA A 52 5.66 7.97 1.17
C ALA A 52 5.26 8.78 2.42
N ALA A 53 6.23 9.38 3.12
CA ALA A 53 5.96 10.27 4.24
C ALA A 53 5.13 11.48 3.81
N GLU A 54 5.47 12.11 2.67
CA GLU A 54 4.68 13.21 2.13
C GLU A 54 3.26 12.80 1.73
N LEU A 55 3.09 11.60 1.16
CA LEU A 55 1.78 11.06 0.80
C LEU A 55 0.88 10.94 2.03
N LEU A 56 1.40 10.38 3.12
CA LEU A 56 0.67 10.24 4.39
C LEU A 56 0.28 11.61 4.95
N ALA A 57 1.23 12.56 4.97
CA ALA A 57 0.96 13.92 5.46
C ALA A 57 -0.07 14.68 4.59
N LEU A 58 -0.05 14.50 3.26
CA LEU A 58 -1.04 15.11 2.37
C LEU A 58 -2.40 14.44 2.47
N ALA A 59 -2.46 13.13 2.76
CA ALA A 59 -3.73 12.41 2.90
C ALA A 59 -4.61 13.04 3.99
N GLU A 60 -4.02 13.55 5.07
CA GLU A 60 -4.73 14.26 6.15
C GLU A 60 -5.52 15.49 5.66
N GLN A 61 -5.13 16.09 4.52
CA GLN A 61 -5.83 17.23 3.92
C GLN A 61 -7.01 16.81 3.04
N PHE A 62 -7.09 15.52 2.69
CA PHE A 62 -8.10 14.97 1.78
C PHE A 62 -8.83 13.74 2.38
N PRO A 63 -9.35 13.81 3.61
CA PRO A 63 -9.91 12.63 4.32
C PRO A 63 -11.16 12.03 3.65
N HIS A 64 -11.82 12.78 2.76
CA HIS A 64 -13.02 12.34 2.03
C HIS A 64 -12.74 12.03 0.56
N ASP A 65 -11.48 12.10 0.10
CA ASP A 65 -11.15 11.75 -1.28
C ASP A 65 -11.21 10.23 -1.49
N TRP A 66 -11.60 9.83 -2.69
CA TRP A 66 -11.76 8.42 -3.06
C TRP A 66 -10.45 7.62 -2.95
N ASP A 67 -9.29 8.29 -3.05
CA ASP A 67 -7.96 7.67 -2.97
C ASP A 67 -7.35 7.73 -1.55
N TYR A 68 -8.03 8.36 -0.58
CA TYR A 68 -7.53 8.53 0.80
C TYR A 68 -7.06 7.21 1.43
N GLY A 69 -7.88 6.16 1.32
CA GLY A 69 -7.50 4.87 1.88
C GLY A 69 -6.35 4.17 1.16
N ASN A 70 -6.19 4.40 -0.16
CA ASN A 70 -5.04 3.91 -0.90
C ASN A 70 -3.76 4.64 -0.47
N ALA A 71 -3.83 5.96 -0.26
CA ALA A 71 -2.71 6.78 0.17
C ALA A 71 -2.12 6.29 1.50
N ILE A 72 -2.98 6.05 2.50
CA ILE A 72 -2.58 5.47 3.80
C ILE A 72 -1.93 4.11 3.59
N HIS A 73 -2.65 3.21 2.91
CA HIS A 73 -2.22 1.84 2.72
C HIS A 73 -0.86 1.75 2.02
N HIS A 74 -0.73 2.35 0.84
CA HIS A 74 0.49 2.25 0.05
C HIS A 74 1.65 3.10 0.60
N GLY A 75 1.37 4.22 1.29
CA GLY A 75 2.39 5.01 1.99
C GLY A 75 3.12 4.14 3.03
N HIS A 76 2.36 3.51 3.91
CA HIS A 76 2.92 2.63 4.93
C HIS A 76 3.58 1.37 4.34
N LEU A 77 3.02 0.76 3.28
CA LEU A 77 3.69 -0.36 2.61
C LEU A 77 5.08 0.04 2.06
N VAL A 78 5.22 1.21 1.46
CA VAL A 78 6.54 1.68 0.97
C VAL A 78 7.51 1.86 2.14
N LEU A 79 7.08 2.50 3.24
CA LEU A 79 7.92 2.70 4.43
C LEU A 79 8.35 1.37 5.06
N GLY A 80 7.43 0.42 5.22
CA GLY A 80 7.73 -0.88 5.81
C GLY A 80 8.70 -1.72 4.96
N ARG A 81 8.57 -1.68 3.63
CA ARG A 81 9.52 -2.37 2.74
C ARG A 81 10.91 -1.75 2.76
N ILE A 82 11.01 -0.43 2.90
CA ILE A 82 12.30 0.26 3.10
C ILE A 82 12.90 -0.13 4.45
N ALA A 83 12.09 -0.21 5.50
CA ALA A 83 12.53 -0.66 6.82
C ALA A 83 13.12 -2.09 6.77
N LEU A 84 12.46 -3.03 6.09
CA LEU A 84 13.00 -4.39 5.88
C LEU A 84 14.36 -4.39 5.18
N VAL A 85 14.51 -3.60 4.10
CA VAL A 85 15.79 -3.51 3.39
C VAL A 85 16.91 -3.00 4.31
N ARG A 86 16.58 -2.15 5.28
CA ARG A 86 17.52 -1.62 6.27
C ARG A 86 17.70 -2.52 7.50
N GLY A 87 17.05 -3.68 7.55
CA GLY A 87 17.11 -4.61 8.68
C GLY A 87 16.21 -4.22 9.87
N ASP A 88 15.41 -3.17 9.77
CA ASP A 88 14.48 -2.75 10.82
C ASP A 88 13.15 -3.51 10.69
N VAL A 89 13.18 -4.77 11.10
CA VAL A 89 12.01 -5.67 11.09
C VAL A 89 10.90 -5.12 11.99
N GLY A 90 11.25 -4.55 13.14
CA GLY A 90 10.28 -3.99 14.06
C GLY A 90 9.47 -2.84 13.45
N ARG A 91 10.14 -1.91 12.75
CA ARG A 91 9.45 -0.85 12.00
C ARG A 91 8.63 -1.44 10.85
N ALA A 92 9.15 -2.41 10.10
CA ALA A 92 8.39 -3.04 9.03
C ALA A 92 7.06 -3.65 9.51
N CYS A 93 7.07 -4.33 10.67
CA CYS A 93 5.85 -4.86 11.29
C CYS A 93 4.86 -3.76 11.65
N ARG A 94 5.32 -2.67 12.29
CA ARG A 94 4.46 -1.52 12.65
C ARG A 94 3.85 -0.85 11.42
N GLU A 95 4.65 -0.66 10.37
CA GLU A 95 4.18 -0.07 9.11
C GLU A 95 3.16 -0.98 8.40
N LEU A 96 3.33 -2.32 8.45
CA LEU A 96 2.32 -3.22 7.90
C LEU A 96 0.97 -3.06 8.63
N VAL A 97 0.98 -3.06 9.97
CA VAL A 97 -0.24 -2.89 10.77
C VAL A 97 -0.88 -1.52 10.51
N ALA A 98 -0.07 -0.46 10.45
CA ALA A 98 -0.55 0.89 10.09
C ALA A 98 -1.20 0.94 8.70
N ALA A 99 -0.67 0.20 7.71
CA ALA A 99 -1.29 0.07 6.40
C ALA A 99 -2.67 -0.60 6.44
N GLY A 100 -2.95 -1.43 7.45
CA GLY A 100 -4.23 -2.09 7.67
C GLY A 100 -5.28 -1.17 8.30
N HIS A 101 -4.88 -0.12 9.03
CA HIS A 101 -5.78 0.84 9.69
C HIS A 101 -6.44 1.86 8.74
N THR A 102 -6.20 1.74 7.44
CA THR A 102 -6.93 2.50 6.42
C THR A 102 -8.44 2.25 6.52
N PRO A 103 -9.31 3.25 6.26
CA PRO A 103 -10.76 3.04 6.16
C PRO A 103 -11.17 2.26 4.89
N GLY A 104 -10.21 1.87 4.05
CA GLY A 104 -10.46 1.27 2.75
C GLY A 104 -10.65 2.30 1.65
N SER A 105 -10.86 1.82 0.43
CA SER A 105 -11.06 2.63 -0.78
C SER A 105 -11.86 1.80 -1.78
N PRO A 106 -12.44 2.36 -2.86
CA PRO A 106 -13.10 1.56 -3.88
C PRO A 106 -12.22 0.42 -4.43
N GLN A 107 -10.91 0.65 -4.55
CA GLN A 107 -9.96 -0.36 -4.96
C GLN A 107 -9.73 -1.42 -3.87
N LEU A 108 -9.46 -1.01 -2.63
CA LEU A 108 -9.16 -1.93 -1.52
C LEU A 108 -10.38 -2.76 -1.12
N ASN A 109 -11.57 -2.16 -1.16
CA ASN A 109 -12.82 -2.83 -0.81
C ASN A 109 -13.18 -3.92 -1.82
N SER A 110 -12.71 -3.80 -3.06
CA SER A 110 -12.95 -4.77 -4.13
C SER A 110 -11.82 -5.80 -4.25
N PHE A 111 -10.60 -5.36 -4.54
CA PHE A 111 -9.46 -6.24 -4.82
C PHE A 111 -8.72 -6.70 -3.56
N GLY A 112 -8.93 -6.03 -2.43
CA GLY A 112 -8.25 -6.30 -1.17
C GLY A 112 -7.03 -5.40 -0.93
N PRO A 113 -6.21 -5.73 0.06
CA PRO A 113 -4.94 -5.06 0.34
C PRO A 113 -3.79 -5.62 -0.49
N ASN A 114 -2.77 -4.79 -0.77
CA ASN A 114 -1.53 -5.31 -1.34
C ASN A 114 -0.73 -6.02 -0.24
N CYS A 115 -0.39 -7.28 -0.46
CA CYS A 115 0.22 -8.18 0.52
C CYS A 115 1.73 -8.36 0.31
N GLN A 116 2.40 -7.53 -0.50
CA GLN A 116 3.83 -7.71 -0.77
C GLN A 116 4.68 -7.61 0.50
N LEU A 117 4.42 -6.61 1.37
CA LEU A 117 5.12 -6.49 2.65
C LEU A 117 4.77 -7.64 3.60
N ALA A 118 3.50 -8.07 3.62
CA ALA A 118 3.06 -9.22 4.41
C ALA A 118 3.81 -10.51 4.01
N LEU A 119 3.96 -10.76 2.70
CA LEU A 119 4.74 -11.89 2.19
C LEU A 119 6.22 -11.81 2.60
N GLU A 120 6.82 -10.63 2.48
CA GLU A 120 8.22 -10.40 2.88
C GLU A 120 8.42 -10.64 4.38
N LEU A 121 7.45 -10.25 5.22
CA LEU A 121 7.46 -10.49 6.67
C LEU A 121 7.24 -11.97 7.04
N LEU A 122 6.30 -12.66 6.38
CA LEU A 122 6.08 -14.11 6.60
C LEU A 122 7.34 -14.93 6.30
N ARG A 123 8.07 -14.58 5.23
CA ARG A 123 9.32 -15.26 4.83
C ARG A 123 10.43 -15.19 5.87
N ILE A 124 10.38 -14.20 6.77
CA ILE A 124 11.32 -14.05 7.89
C ILE A 124 10.67 -14.38 9.24
N GLY A 125 9.55 -15.11 9.24
CA GLY A 125 8.89 -15.65 10.43
C GLY A 125 7.99 -14.66 11.19
N GLN A 126 7.72 -13.47 10.64
CA GLN A 126 6.86 -12.48 11.29
C GLN A 126 5.38 -12.77 11.00
N VAL A 127 4.77 -13.59 11.85
CA VAL A 127 3.39 -14.09 11.67
C VAL A 127 2.34 -13.15 12.30
N ALA A 128 2.51 -12.78 13.57
CA ALA A 128 1.54 -11.97 14.31
C ALA A 128 1.13 -10.66 13.60
N PRO A 129 2.05 -9.79 13.14
CA PRO A 129 1.67 -8.54 12.47
C PRO A 129 0.95 -8.77 11.14
N VAL A 130 1.19 -9.91 10.47
CA VAL A 130 0.53 -10.25 9.21
C VAL A 130 -0.91 -10.69 9.45
N LEU A 131 -1.16 -11.47 10.51
CA LEU A 131 -2.52 -11.84 10.92
C LEU A 131 -3.33 -10.61 11.34
N GLU A 132 -2.73 -9.71 12.11
CA GLU A 132 -3.36 -8.45 12.53
C GLU A 132 -3.71 -7.57 11.31
N PHE A 133 -2.76 -7.41 10.38
CA PHE A 133 -3.01 -6.70 9.13
C PHE A 133 -4.18 -7.29 8.32
N LEU A 134 -4.24 -8.61 8.15
CA LEU A 134 -5.34 -9.26 7.44
C LEU A 134 -6.69 -9.08 8.16
N GLN A 135 -6.70 -9.11 9.50
CA GLN A 135 -7.89 -8.82 10.29
C GLN A 135 -8.38 -7.39 10.09
N LEU A 136 -7.48 -6.41 10.14
CA LEU A 136 -7.81 -5.00 9.91
C LEU A 136 -8.37 -4.80 8.49
N CYS A 137 -7.73 -5.40 7.49
CA CYS A 137 -8.20 -5.32 6.10
C CYS A 137 -9.54 -6.01 5.87
N ALA A 138 -9.87 -7.06 6.63
CA ALA A 138 -11.16 -7.73 6.53
C ALA A 138 -12.34 -6.82 6.92
N ALA A 139 -12.10 -5.74 7.66
CA ALA A 139 -13.15 -4.79 8.05
C ALA A 139 -13.70 -3.99 6.86
N PHE A 140 -12.90 -3.72 5.83
CA PHE A 140 -13.32 -2.98 4.63
C PHE A 140 -13.38 -3.83 3.36
N TRP A 141 -12.68 -4.97 3.33
CA TRP A 141 -12.63 -5.83 2.15
C TRP A 141 -13.91 -6.64 2.00
N ASN A 142 -14.62 -6.45 0.88
CA ASN A 142 -15.91 -7.07 0.61
C ASN A 142 -15.93 -8.57 0.94
N PRO A 143 -16.78 -9.02 1.88
CA PRO A 143 -16.76 -10.40 2.39
C PRO A 143 -17.11 -11.45 1.33
N ARG A 144 -17.76 -11.07 0.22
CA ARG A 144 -18.06 -11.99 -0.89
C ARG A 144 -16.82 -12.40 -1.70
N VAL A 145 -15.75 -11.62 -1.64
CA VAL A 145 -14.52 -11.83 -2.43
C VAL A 145 -13.25 -11.87 -1.56
N SER A 146 -13.35 -11.43 -0.30
CA SER A 146 -12.24 -11.38 0.63
C SER A 146 -11.64 -12.75 0.87
N ARG A 147 -10.30 -12.82 0.82
CA ARG A 147 -9.52 -14.03 1.14
C ARG A 147 -8.87 -13.96 2.52
N ALA A 148 -9.13 -12.89 3.29
CA ALA A 148 -8.44 -12.62 4.56
C ALA A 148 -8.56 -13.77 5.57
N ALA A 149 -9.75 -14.35 5.74
CA ALA A 149 -9.97 -15.48 6.64
C ALA A 149 -9.18 -16.73 6.18
N ALA A 150 -9.35 -17.13 4.91
CA ALA A 150 -8.67 -18.28 4.34
C ALA A 150 -7.15 -18.15 4.39
N TRP A 151 -6.60 -16.97 4.09
CA TRP A 151 -5.17 -16.69 4.21
C TRP A 151 -4.70 -16.70 5.67
N SER A 152 -5.50 -16.18 6.59
CA SER A 152 -5.19 -16.24 8.03
C SER A 152 -5.10 -17.68 8.53
N ASP A 153 -6.00 -18.55 8.09
CA ASP A 153 -6.00 -19.97 8.48
C ASP A 153 -4.79 -20.71 7.92
N GLN A 154 -4.39 -20.43 6.67
CA GLN A 154 -3.15 -20.94 6.08
C GLN A 154 -1.92 -20.48 6.88
N ILE A 155 -1.86 -19.21 7.27
CA ILE A 155 -0.75 -18.69 8.07
C ILE A 155 -0.69 -19.37 9.44
N ARG A 156 -1.83 -19.55 10.10
CA ARG A 156 -1.91 -20.24 11.41
C ARG A 156 -1.48 -21.70 11.34
N SER A 157 -1.66 -22.37 10.20
CA SER A 157 -1.17 -23.74 9.99
C SER A 157 0.31 -23.80 9.56
N GLY A 158 1.00 -22.66 9.52
CA GLY A 158 2.42 -22.56 9.12
C GLY A 158 2.64 -22.49 7.61
N ALA A 159 1.59 -22.41 6.80
CA ALA A 159 1.70 -22.22 5.37
C ALA A 159 1.85 -20.73 5.00
N THR A 160 2.55 -20.45 3.90
CA THR A 160 2.55 -19.12 3.28
C THR A 160 1.45 -19.06 2.22
N PRO A 161 0.45 -18.17 2.34
CA PRO A 161 -0.60 -18.05 1.34
C PRO A 161 -0.08 -17.66 -0.04
N ASP A 162 -0.74 -18.17 -1.07
CA ASP A 162 -0.64 -17.57 -2.40
C ASP A 162 -1.51 -16.31 -2.45
N PHE A 163 -0.85 -15.16 -2.34
CA PHE A 163 -1.47 -13.84 -2.45
C PHE A 163 -1.81 -13.45 -3.90
N GLY A 164 -1.25 -14.15 -4.91
CA GLY A 164 -1.56 -13.94 -6.32
C GLY A 164 -1.49 -12.46 -6.75
N PRO A 165 -2.57 -11.91 -7.35
CA PRO A 165 -2.60 -10.52 -7.82
C PRO A 165 -2.34 -9.46 -6.75
N ASN A 166 -2.57 -9.77 -5.46
CA ASN A 166 -2.34 -8.86 -4.33
C ASN A 166 -0.86 -8.54 -4.08
N LEU A 167 0.07 -9.08 -4.86
CA LEU A 167 1.50 -8.74 -4.77
C LEU A 167 1.92 -7.55 -5.66
N VAL A 168 1.13 -7.20 -6.69
CA VAL A 168 1.64 -6.38 -7.81
C VAL A 168 1.03 -4.98 -7.87
N TYR A 169 -0.26 -4.82 -7.56
CA TYR A 169 -1.00 -3.59 -7.89
C TYR A 169 -0.67 -2.40 -7.04
#